data_AF-C7TP11-F1
#
_entry.id   AF-C7TP11-F1
#
_cell.length_a   1.000
_cell.length_b   1.000
_cell.length_c   1.000
_cell.angle_alpha   90.00
_cell.angle_beta   90.00
_cell.angle_gamma   90.00
#
_symmetry.space_group_name_H-M   'P 1'
#
loop_
_entity.id
_entity.type
_entity.pdbx_description
1 polymer ?
#
loop_
_entity_poly.entity_id
_entity_poly.type
_entity_poly.pdbx_seq_one_letter_code
_entity_poly.pdbx_strand_id
1 'polypeptide(L)'
;MMGAWGYAFPYGIWTHLDWVSNTGYTYGNFHYNPAHMIAITFFFTNALALALHGALVLSAANPEKGKEMRTPDHEDTFFRDLVGYSIGTLGIHRLGLLLSLSAVFFSALCMIITGTIWFDQWVDWWQWWVKLPWWANIPGGING
;
A
#
# COMPACT_ATOMS: atom_id res chain seq x y z
N MET A 1 -8.43 3.17 23.35
CA MET A 1 -9.55 3.92 22.75
C MET A 1 -10.87 3.17 22.88
N MET A 2 -10.93 1.87 22.55
CA MET A 2 -12.17 1.08 22.58
C MET A 2 -12.62 0.57 23.99
N GLY A 3 -11.90 0.91 25.06
CA GLY A 3 -12.36 0.65 26.44
C GLY A 3 -12.12 -0.76 27.02
N ALA A 4 -11.55 -1.71 26.26
CA ALA A 4 -11.21 -3.03 26.78
C ALA A 4 -9.94 -3.62 26.15
N TRP A 5 -9.23 -4.47 26.89
CA TRP A 5 -8.08 -5.23 26.37
C TRP A 5 -8.49 -6.38 25.45
N GLY A 6 -9.74 -6.86 25.57
CA GLY A 6 -10.27 -7.97 24.77
C GLY A 6 -10.39 -7.69 23.26
N TYR A 7 -10.19 -6.44 22.82
CA TYR A 7 -10.07 -6.10 21.41
C TYR A 7 -8.70 -6.44 20.81
N ALA A 8 -7.67 -6.66 21.65
CA ALA A 8 -6.34 -7.03 21.19
C ALA A 8 -6.31 -8.43 20.57
N PHE A 9 -5.36 -8.65 19.66
CA PHE A 9 -5.15 -9.95 19.03
C PHE A 9 -4.50 -10.95 20.01
N PRO A 10 -4.82 -12.26 19.90
CA PRO A 10 -4.20 -13.30 20.72
C PRO A 10 -2.82 -13.70 20.17
N TYR A 11 -1.93 -14.19 21.06
CA TYR A 11 -0.60 -14.65 20.68
C TYR A 11 -0.59 -16.14 20.29
N GLY A 12 -0.90 -16.42 19.02
CA GLY A 12 -0.79 -17.77 18.47
C GLY A 12 -0.77 -17.78 16.93
N ILE A 13 -0.10 -18.79 16.36
CA ILE A 13 0.15 -18.87 14.91
C ILE A 13 -1.16 -18.79 14.11
N TRP A 14 -2.19 -19.54 14.49
CA TRP A 14 -3.47 -19.55 13.79
C TRP A 14 -4.49 -18.59 14.41
N THR A 15 -4.48 -18.45 15.74
CA THR A 15 -5.49 -17.65 16.45
C THR A 15 -5.38 -16.15 16.15
N HIS A 16 -4.20 -15.62 15.82
CA HIS A 16 -4.10 -14.22 15.37
C HIS A 16 -4.69 -14.02 13.96
N LEU A 17 -4.66 -15.04 13.09
CA LEU A 17 -5.32 -14.99 11.78
C LEU A 17 -6.85 -15.06 11.94
N ASP A 18 -7.35 -15.86 12.87
CA ASP A 18 -8.76 -15.86 13.24
C ASP A 18 -9.20 -14.47 13.72
N TRP A 19 -8.37 -13.80 14.55
CA TRP A 19 -8.62 -12.42 14.97
C TRP A 19 -8.61 -11.44 13.79
N VAL A 20 -7.65 -11.54 12.86
CA VAL A 20 -7.59 -10.68 11.66
C VAL A 20 -8.86 -10.83 10.84
N SER A 21 -9.30 -12.08 10.59
CA SER A 21 -10.52 -12.37 9.83
C SER A 21 -11.76 -11.82 10.52
N ASN A 22 -11.98 -12.17 11.80
CA ASN A 22 -13.15 -11.74 12.56
C ASN A 22 -13.21 -10.21 12.71
N THR A 23 -12.06 -9.57 12.97
CA THR A 23 -11.98 -8.11 13.07
C THR A 23 -12.31 -7.45 11.74
N GLY A 24 -11.78 -7.96 10.63
CA GLY A 24 -12.06 -7.43 9.30
C GLY A 24 -13.55 -7.52 8.95
N TYR A 25 -14.14 -8.71 9.11
CA TYR A 25 -15.53 -8.98 8.76
C TYR A 25 -16.55 -8.31 9.70
N THR A 26 -16.14 -7.88 10.90
CA THR A 26 -16.99 -7.05 11.77
C THR A 26 -17.45 -5.76 11.08
N TYR A 27 -16.63 -5.21 10.18
CA TYR A 27 -16.91 -3.98 9.43
C TYR A 27 -17.25 -4.25 7.95
N GLY A 28 -17.71 -5.46 7.63
CA GLY A 28 -18.02 -5.89 6.28
C GLY A 28 -16.78 -6.31 5.49
N ASN A 29 -16.69 -5.91 4.23
CA ASN A 29 -15.46 -6.11 3.46
C ASN A 29 -14.44 -5.01 3.81
N PHE A 30 -13.40 -5.38 4.55
CA PHE A 30 -12.35 -4.46 5.00
C PHE A 30 -11.55 -3.80 3.86
N HIS A 31 -11.67 -4.28 2.62
CA HIS A 31 -11.14 -3.60 1.44
C HIS A 31 -11.67 -2.17 1.28
N TYR A 32 -12.89 -1.88 1.78
CA TYR A 32 -13.48 -0.55 1.66
C TYR A 32 -12.92 0.49 2.65
N ASN A 33 -12.07 0.11 3.60
CA ASN A 33 -11.38 1.08 4.45
C ASN A 33 -10.39 1.89 3.60
N PRO A 34 -10.58 3.22 3.44
CA PRO A 34 -9.76 4.03 2.53
C PRO A 34 -8.30 4.13 2.97
N ALA A 35 -8.01 4.16 4.27
CA ALA A 35 -6.63 4.16 4.77
C ALA A 35 -5.95 2.81 4.52
N HIS A 36 -6.70 1.72 4.59
CA HIS A 36 -6.22 0.38 4.27
C HIS A 36 -5.88 0.23 2.78
N MET A 37 -6.66 0.82 1.87
CA MET A 37 -6.33 0.87 0.44
C MET A 37 -4.96 1.54 0.20
N ILE A 38 -4.69 2.65 0.89
CA ILE A 38 -3.41 3.36 0.79
C ILE A 38 -2.26 2.49 1.34
N ALA A 39 -2.46 1.85 2.50
CA ALA A 39 -1.47 0.96 3.10
C ALA A 39 -1.06 -0.18 2.14
N ILE A 40 -2.05 -0.87 1.56
CA ILE A 40 -1.82 -1.95 0.58
C ILE A 40 -1.06 -1.41 -0.65
N THR A 41 -1.44 -0.24 -1.16
CA THR A 41 -0.76 0.39 -2.30
C THR A 41 0.72 0.61 -2.02
N PHE A 42 1.07 1.08 -0.82
CA PHE A 42 2.47 1.23 -0.42
C PHE A 42 3.18 -0.12 -0.27
N PHE A 43 2.54 -1.16 0.29
CA PHE A 43 3.14 -2.50 0.35
C PHE A 43 3.45 -3.06 -1.05
N PHE A 44 2.50 -2.98 -1.97
CA PHE A 44 2.69 -3.44 -3.34
C PHE A 44 3.76 -2.64 -4.08
N THR A 45 3.73 -1.32 -3.95
CA THR A 45 4.72 -0.44 -4.58
C THR A 45 6.12 -0.66 -3.99
N ASN A 46 6.24 -0.91 -2.69
CA ASN A 46 7.50 -1.22 -2.04
C ASN A 46 8.09 -2.55 -2.56
N ALA A 47 7.27 -3.59 -2.71
CA ALA A 47 7.71 -4.86 -3.29
C ALA A 47 8.17 -4.70 -4.75
N LEU A 48 7.44 -3.92 -5.54
CA LEU A 48 7.83 -3.56 -6.90
C LEU A 48 9.19 -2.84 -6.92
N ALA A 49 9.35 -1.79 -6.10
CA ALA A 49 10.59 -1.02 -6.03
C ALA A 49 11.78 -1.87 -5.56
N LEU A 50 11.57 -2.78 -4.60
CA LEU A 50 12.60 -3.70 -4.13
C LEU A 50 13.06 -4.64 -5.24
N ALA A 51 12.13 -5.23 -5.98
CA ALA A 51 12.44 -6.12 -7.10
C ALA A 51 13.23 -5.38 -8.19
N LEU A 52 12.78 -4.18 -8.57
CA LEU A 52 13.45 -3.34 -9.56
C LEU A 52 14.85 -2.92 -9.10
N HIS A 53 15.01 -2.50 -7.84
CA HIS A 53 16.30 -2.09 -7.31
C HIS A 53 17.32 -3.23 -7.30
N GLY A 54 16.92 -4.41 -6.80
CA GLY A 54 17.80 -5.58 -6.77
C GLY A 54 18.17 -6.04 -8.18
N ALA A 55 17.21 -6.08 -9.11
CA ALA A 55 17.47 -6.47 -10.48
C ALA A 55 18.39 -5.48 -11.22
N LEU A 56 18.21 -4.17 -11.00
CA LEU A 56 19.04 -3.14 -11.64
C LEU A 56 20.51 -3.29 -11.23
N VAL A 57 20.79 -3.31 -9.93
CA VAL A 57 22.15 -3.45 -9.40
C VAL A 57 22.78 -4.76 -9.86
N LEU A 58 22.05 -5.87 -9.80
CA LEU A 58 22.56 -7.17 -10.24
C LEU A 58 22.83 -7.21 -11.74
N SER A 59 21.99 -6.59 -12.57
CA SER A 59 22.22 -6.55 -14.02
C SER A 59 23.42 -5.68 -14.41
N ALA A 60 23.70 -4.62 -13.65
CA ALA A 60 24.90 -3.80 -13.85
C ALA A 60 26.17 -4.52 -13.37
N ALA A 61 26.12 -5.16 -12.20
CA ALA A 61 27.24 -5.89 -11.63
C ALA A 61 27.55 -7.21 -12.36
N ASN A 62 26.54 -7.82 -13.00
CA ASN A 62 26.64 -9.09 -13.72
C ASN A 62 26.19 -8.91 -15.18
N PRO A 63 26.97 -8.21 -16.01
CA PRO A 63 26.64 -8.03 -17.42
C PRO A 63 26.75 -9.35 -18.18
N GLU A 64 26.38 -9.33 -19.47
CA GLU A 64 26.58 -10.49 -20.35
C GLU A 64 28.04 -10.98 -20.33
N LYS A 65 28.21 -12.29 -20.53
CA LYS A 65 29.49 -12.98 -20.43
C LYS A 65 30.58 -12.30 -21.27
N GLY A 66 31.72 -12.03 -20.63
CA GLY A 66 32.89 -11.43 -21.26
C GLY A 66 32.86 -9.91 -21.36
N LYS A 67 31.80 -9.24 -20.86
CA LYS A 67 31.73 -7.77 -20.79
C LYS A 67 32.16 -7.26 -19.41
N GLU A 68 32.71 -6.06 -19.39
CA GLU A 68 33.04 -5.34 -18.16
C GLU A 68 31.78 -4.90 -17.40
N MET A 69 31.88 -4.83 -16.07
CA MET A 69 30.80 -4.34 -15.19
C MET A 69 30.26 -2.99 -15.67
N ARG A 70 28.95 -2.80 -15.51
CA ARG A 70 28.30 -1.53 -15.85
C ARG A 70 28.44 -0.53 -14.72
N THR A 71 28.30 0.73 -15.08
CA THR A 71 28.42 1.86 -14.16
C THR A 71 27.04 2.40 -13.77
N PRO A 72 26.95 3.25 -12.74
CA PRO A 72 25.70 3.95 -12.43
C PRO A 72 25.09 4.73 -13.60
N ASP A 73 25.92 5.21 -14.54
CA ASP A 73 25.42 5.89 -15.75
C ASP A 73 24.60 4.94 -16.64
N HIS A 74 24.96 3.66 -16.67
CA HIS A 74 24.21 2.64 -17.41
C HIS A 74 22.89 2.30 -16.69
N GLU A 75 22.88 2.27 -15.36
CA GLU A 75 21.67 2.08 -14.56
C GLU A 75 20.66 3.21 -14.82
N ASP A 76 21.15 4.45 -14.82
CA ASP A 76 20.37 5.64 -15.14
C ASP A 76 19.84 5.61 -16.57
N THR A 77 20.70 5.23 -17.53
CA THR A 77 20.31 5.13 -18.94
C THR A 77 19.23 4.09 -19.14
N PHE A 78 19.37 2.90 -18.53
CA PHE A 78 18.36 1.85 -18.62
C PHE A 78 16.97 2.32 -18.18
N PHE A 79 16.86 2.99 -17.04
CA PHE A 79 15.56 3.47 -16.55
C PHE A 79 15.02 4.65 -17.35
N ARG A 80 15.89 5.54 -17.85
CA ARG A 80 15.50 6.63 -18.75
C ARG A 80 14.99 6.10 -20.08
N ASP A 81 15.61 5.07 -20.64
CA ASP A 81 15.15 4.43 -21.88
C ASP A 81 13.82 3.68 -21.66
N LEU A 82 13.67 3.00 -20.53
CA LEU A 82 12.49 2.18 -20.24
C LEU A 82 11.24 3.01 -19.92
N VAL A 83 11.36 4.03 -19.07
CA VAL A 83 10.21 4.79 -18.54
C VAL A 83 10.40 6.31 -18.56
N GLY A 84 11.47 6.82 -19.16
CA GLY A 84 11.72 8.26 -19.27
C GLY A 84 12.27 8.92 -18.00
N TYR A 85 12.56 8.15 -16.94
CA TYR A 85 13.00 8.70 -15.64
C TYR A 85 13.87 7.72 -14.86
N SER A 86 14.97 8.21 -14.28
CA SER A 86 15.74 7.51 -13.24
C SER A 86 15.75 8.35 -11.96
N ILE A 87 15.40 7.72 -10.84
CA ILE A 87 15.43 8.35 -9.51
C ILE A 87 16.85 8.45 -8.94
N GLY A 88 17.82 7.77 -9.58
CA GLY A 88 19.21 7.73 -9.15
C GLY A 88 19.48 6.84 -7.93
N THR A 89 20.76 6.57 -7.70
CA THR A 89 21.21 5.59 -6.69
C THR A 89 20.86 5.99 -5.26
N LEU A 90 21.05 7.25 -4.85
CA LEU A 90 20.62 7.69 -3.51
C LEU A 90 19.09 7.76 -3.41
N GLY A 91 18.42 8.14 -4.51
CA GLY A 91 16.97 8.30 -4.56
C GLY A 91 16.24 6.99 -4.32
N ILE A 92 16.69 5.88 -4.91
CA ILE A 92 16.01 4.58 -4.75
C ILE A 92 16.08 4.04 -3.31
N HIS A 93 17.18 4.26 -2.59
CA HIS A 93 17.29 3.87 -1.18
C HIS A 93 16.37 4.71 -0.28
N ARG A 94 16.30 6.03 -0.53
CA ARG A 94 15.36 6.93 0.17
C ARG A 94 13.91 6.54 -0.12
N LEU A 95 13.60 6.22 -1.37
CA LEU A 95 12.27 5.79 -1.78
C LEU A 95 11.88 4.49 -1.07
N GLY A 96 12.75 3.48 -1.03
CA GLY A 96 12.48 2.23 -0.33
C GLY A 96 12.17 2.44 1.16
N LEU A 97 12.94 3.30 1.84
CA LEU A 97 12.65 3.68 3.23
C LEU A 97 11.30 4.39 3.36
N LEU A 98 11.00 5.35 2.48
CA LEU A 98 9.75 6.09 2.55
C LEU A 98 8.53 5.20 2.27
N LEU A 99 8.59 4.34 1.24
CA LEU A 99 7.50 3.43 0.88
C LEU A 99 7.22 2.45 2.02
N SER A 100 8.27 1.83 2.58
CA SER A 100 8.13 0.86 3.68
C SER A 100 7.56 1.48 4.95
N LEU A 101 8.06 2.65 5.38
CA LEU A 101 7.54 3.35 6.55
C LEU A 101 6.11 3.87 6.34
N SER A 102 5.80 4.34 5.12
CA SER A 102 4.44 4.79 4.78
C SER A 102 3.45 3.64 4.82
N ALA A 103 3.82 2.44 4.32
CA ALA A 103 2.96 1.25 4.39
C ALA A 103 2.55 0.94 5.84
N VAL A 104 3.52 0.94 6.76
CA VAL A 104 3.28 0.67 8.19
C VAL A 104 2.50 1.81 8.84
N PHE A 105 2.82 3.07 8.53
CA PHE A 105 2.09 4.23 9.04
C PHE A 105 0.61 4.15 8.69
N PHE A 106 0.27 3.90 7.41
CA PHE A 106 -1.12 3.78 6.98
C PHE A 106 -1.79 2.51 7.50
N SER A 107 -1.05 1.43 7.78
CA SER A 107 -1.58 0.24 8.46
C SER A 107 -1.99 0.53 9.90
N ALA A 108 -1.18 1.29 10.64
CA ALA A 108 -1.55 1.74 11.98
C ALA A 108 -2.75 2.70 11.93
N LEU A 109 -2.75 3.61 10.95
CA LEU A 109 -3.84 4.57 10.75
C LEU A 109 -5.17 3.86 10.43
N CYS A 110 -5.17 2.85 9.56
CA CYS A 110 -6.42 2.18 9.17
C CYS A 110 -7.05 1.41 10.34
N MET A 111 -6.24 0.90 11.28
CA MET A 111 -6.72 0.24 12.48
C MET A 111 -7.13 1.22 13.57
N ILE A 112 -6.38 2.31 13.79
CA ILE A 112 -6.69 3.24 14.89
C ILE A 112 -8.01 3.97 14.69
N ILE A 113 -8.44 4.17 13.44
CA ILE A 113 -9.75 4.79 13.09
C ILE A 113 -10.91 3.79 13.10
N THR A 114 -10.60 2.49 12.99
CA THR A 114 -11.59 1.40 12.95
C THR A 114 -12.05 1.07 14.37
N GLY A 115 -13.36 1.08 14.61
CA GLY A 115 -13.94 0.85 15.94
C GLY A 115 -13.80 2.05 16.89
N THR A 116 -13.33 3.20 16.39
CA THR A 116 -13.20 4.45 17.17
C THR A 116 -14.00 5.59 16.56
N ILE A 117 -13.57 6.15 15.43
CA ILE A 117 -14.27 7.22 14.73
C ILE A 117 -15.19 6.67 13.64
N TRP A 118 -14.92 5.47 13.14
CA TRP A 118 -15.78 4.73 12.22
C TRP A 118 -16.00 3.32 12.73
N PHE A 119 -17.26 2.93 12.96
CA PHE A 119 -17.63 1.64 13.53
C PHE A 119 -18.77 0.92 12.77
N ASP A 120 -19.16 1.46 11.61
CA ASP A 120 -20.13 0.86 10.70
C ASP A 120 -19.43 0.09 9.57
N GLN A 121 -20.20 -0.42 8.61
CA GLN A 121 -19.66 -1.10 7.43
C GLN A 121 -18.80 -0.13 6.60
N TRP A 122 -17.55 -0.49 6.29
CA TRP A 122 -16.65 0.39 5.54
C TRP A 122 -17.14 0.74 4.12
N VAL A 123 -18.00 -0.10 3.54
CA VAL A 123 -18.60 0.16 2.21
C VAL A 123 -19.47 1.42 2.21
N ASP A 124 -20.19 1.69 3.30
CA ASP A 124 -21.12 2.81 3.38
C ASP A 124 -20.41 4.16 3.54
N TRP A 125 -19.15 4.15 3.97
CA TRP A 125 -18.31 5.35 4.04
C TRP A 125 -18.34 6.11 2.71
N TRP A 126 -18.24 5.39 1.59
CA TRP A 126 -18.15 5.98 0.25
C TRP A 126 -19.41 6.71 -0.24
N GLN A 127 -20.53 6.59 0.49
CA GLN A 127 -21.75 7.34 0.16
C GLN A 127 -21.57 8.85 0.29
N TRP A 128 -20.63 9.34 1.12
CA TRP A 128 -20.38 10.78 1.22
C TRP A 128 -20.07 11.41 -0.15
N TRP A 129 -19.32 10.68 -1.00
CA TRP A 129 -18.95 11.13 -2.34
C TRP A 129 -20.13 11.08 -3.29
N VAL A 130 -20.89 9.97 -3.28
CA VAL A 130 -22.06 9.78 -4.15
C VAL A 130 -23.15 10.81 -3.85
N LYS A 131 -23.30 11.21 -2.59
CA LYS A 131 -24.33 12.15 -2.12
C LYS A 131 -23.91 13.62 -2.18
N LEU A 132 -22.83 13.97 -2.88
CA LEU A 132 -22.48 15.36 -3.11
C LEU A 132 -23.58 16.10 -3.92
N PRO A 133 -23.98 17.33 -3.52
CA PRO A 133 -25.22 17.95 -4.02
C PRO A 133 -25.28 18.18 -5.53
N TRP A 134 -24.13 18.36 -6.18
CA TRP A 134 -24.06 18.69 -7.60
C TRP A 134 -24.30 17.50 -8.54
N TRP A 135 -24.29 16.26 -8.04
CA TRP A 135 -24.62 15.07 -8.84
C TRP A 135 -25.56 14.07 -8.18
N ALA A 136 -25.88 14.22 -6.89
CA ALA A 136 -26.61 13.21 -6.12
C ALA A 136 -27.99 12.82 -6.67
N ASN A 137 -28.61 13.69 -7.48
CA ASN A 137 -29.96 13.51 -8.04
C ASN A 137 -29.96 13.38 -9.58
N ILE A 138 -28.78 13.25 -10.21
CA ILE A 138 -28.69 13.11 -11.67
C ILE A 138 -29.01 11.66 -12.04
N PRO A 139 -30.04 11.39 -12.87
CA PRO A 139 -30.40 10.03 -13.23
C PRO A 139 -29.34 9.34 -14.10
N GLY A 140 -29.25 8.02 -13.99
CA GLY A 140 -28.38 7.14 -14.80
C GLY A 140 -27.14 6.62 -14.04
N GLY A 141 -26.30 5.85 -14.74
CA GLY A 141 -25.13 5.21 -14.13
C GLY A 141 -25.51 4.10 -13.15
N ILE A 142 -24.73 3.96 -12.06
CA ILE A 142 -24.90 2.89 -11.06
C ILE A 142 -25.77 3.32 -9.87
N ASN A 143 -25.80 4.62 -9.53
CA ASN A 143 -26.35 5.12 -8.26
C ASN A 143 -27.64 5.96 -8.39
N GLY A 144 -28.33 5.84 -9.52
CA GLY A 144 -29.71 6.33 -9.67
C GLY A 144 -29.83 7.53 -10.55
#